data_AF-A0A964VMF4-F1
#
_entry.id   AF-A0A964VMF4-F1
#
_cell.length_a   1.000
_cell.length_b   1.000
_cell.length_c   1.000
_cell.angle_alpha   90.00
_cell.angle_beta   90.00
_cell.angle_gamma   90.00
#
_symmetry.space_group_name_H-M   'P 1'
#
loop_
_entity.id
_entity.type
_entity.pdbx_description
1 polymer ?
#
loop_
_entity_poly.entity_id
_entity_poly.type
_entity_poly.pdbx_seq_one_letter_code
_entity_poly.pdbx_strand_id
1 'polypeptide(L)'
;MPPSHAPQDEASRIILLEYQSRSEIGDALVQFNLGSCYYHGRLVDKDFAEAVKWFRKAAKQNFTEAQFILGRCYANGEGVAKDKTEAEKWKYLANNNSRETPNRSI
;
A
#
# COMPACT_ATOMS: atom_id res chain seq x y z
N MET A 1 -1.23 -33.84 -11.63
CA MET A 1 -1.50 -32.46 -12.07
C MET A 1 -1.97 -31.69 -10.84
N PRO A 2 -1.13 -30.83 -10.23
CA PRO A 2 -1.57 -29.97 -9.13
C PRO A 2 -2.42 -28.82 -9.68
N PRO A 3 -3.32 -28.25 -8.87
CA PRO A 3 -4.35 -27.34 -9.35
C PRO A 3 -3.77 -25.97 -9.70
N SER A 4 -4.24 -25.39 -10.80
CA SER A 4 -3.86 -24.10 -11.41
C SER A 4 -4.21 -22.86 -10.57
N HIS A 5 -4.00 -22.89 -9.25
CA HIS A 5 -4.17 -21.70 -8.42
C HIS A 5 -3.04 -20.73 -8.72
N ALA A 6 -3.38 -19.56 -9.26
CA ALA A 6 -2.42 -18.52 -9.55
C ALA A 6 -1.59 -18.20 -8.29
N PRO A 7 -0.26 -18.04 -8.40
CA PRO A 7 0.63 -17.74 -7.26
C PRO A 7 0.20 -16.49 -6.46
N GLN A 8 -0.66 -15.66 -7.07
CA GLN A 8 -1.28 -14.48 -6.51
C GLN A 8 -2.22 -14.75 -5.31
N ASP A 9 -2.99 -15.85 -5.31
CA ASP A 9 -3.96 -16.15 -4.23
C ASP A 9 -3.26 -16.69 -2.98
N GLU A 10 -2.25 -17.52 -3.16
CA GLU A 10 -1.51 -18.14 -2.05
C GLU A 10 -0.66 -17.10 -1.30
N ALA A 11 0.02 -16.21 -2.02
CA ALA A 11 0.77 -15.10 -1.42
C ALA A 11 -0.13 -14.15 -0.63
N SER A 12 -1.30 -13.82 -1.19
CA SER A 12 -2.29 -12.98 -0.53
C SER A 12 -2.80 -13.64 0.76
N ARG A 13 -3.04 -14.97 0.73
CA ARG A 13 -3.42 -15.76 1.91
C ARG A 13 -2.32 -15.82 2.96
N ILE A 14 -1.07 -16.05 2.58
CA ILE A 14 0.05 -16.12 3.54
C ILE A 14 0.19 -14.80 4.28
N ILE A 15 0.17 -13.65 3.58
CA ILE A 15 0.25 -12.33 4.21
C ILE A 15 -0.95 -12.07 5.13
N LEU A 16 -2.16 -12.44 4.71
CA LEU A 16 -3.38 -12.33 5.53
C LEU A 16 -3.31 -13.21 6.80
N LEU A 17 -2.81 -14.44 6.68
CA LEU A 17 -2.69 -15.39 7.79
C LEU A 17 -1.59 -14.99 8.79
N GLU A 18 -0.41 -14.58 8.30
CA GLU A 18 0.70 -14.11 9.14
C GLU A 18 0.29 -12.88 9.98
N TYR A 19 -0.66 -12.09 9.45
CA TYR A 19 -1.17 -10.90 10.10
C TYR A 19 -2.35 -11.15 11.05
N GLN A 20 -3.30 -12.04 10.70
CA GLN A 20 -4.35 -12.48 11.63
C GLN A 20 -3.75 -13.08 12.91
N SER A 21 -2.60 -13.75 12.80
CA SER A 21 -1.86 -14.25 13.97
C SER A 21 -1.09 -13.16 14.72
N ARG A 22 -0.90 -11.96 14.17
CA ARG A 22 0.02 -10.95 14.71
C ARG A 22 -0.61 -9.65 15.22
N SER A 23 -1.84 -9.25 14.88
CA SER A 23 -2.20 -7.88 15.30
C SER A 23 -3.64 -7.36 15.32
N GLU A 24 -3.89 -6.68 16.44
CA GLU A 24 -4.76 -5.53 16.73
C GLU A 24 -4.37 -4.24 15.95
N ILE A 25 -3.22 -4.23 15.28
CA ILE A 25 -2.71 -3.14 14.44
C ILE A 25 -3.47 -3.20 13.10
N GLY A 26 -4.34 -2.24 12.81
CA GLY A 26 -5.41 -2.36 11.81
C GLY A 26 -5.06 -2.74 10.35
N ASP A 27 -6.12 -3.08 9.61
CA ASP A 27 -6.21 -3.45 8.19
C ASP A 27 -5.28 -2.69 7.22
N ALA A 28 -4.90 -1.46 7.53
CA ALA A 28 -4.10 -0.61 6.66
C ALA A 28 -2.68 -1.14 6.42
N LEU A 29 -2.04 -1.71 7.44
CA LEU A 29 -0.68 -2.26 7.31
C LEU A 29 -0.68 -3.56 6.49
N VAL A 30 -1.72 -4.39 6.60
CA VAL A 30 -1.92 -5.58 5.74
C VAL A 30 -2.00 -5.16 4.29
N GLN A 31 -2.84 -4.18 4.00
CA GLN A 31 -3.03 -3.69 2.64
C GLN A 31 -1.72 -3.08 2.09
N PHE A 32 -0.95 -2.36 2.90
CA PHE A 32 0.36 -1.87 2.50
C PHE A 32 1.34 -3.00 2.18
N ASN A 33 1.44 -4.01 3.05
CA ASN A 33 2.34 -5.15 2.85
C ASN A 33 1.96 -5.98 1.62
N LEU A 34 0.66 -6.15 1.34
CA LEU A 34 0.20 -6.75 0.10
C LEU A 34 0.68 -5.95 -1.11
N GLY A 35 0.48 -4.63 -1.09
CA GLY A 35 0.95 -3.74 -2.15
C GLY A 35 2.47 -3.83 -2.37
N SER A 36 3.24 -3.89 -1.28
CA SER A 36 4.69 -4.04 -1.32
C SER A 36 5.12 -5.38 -1.94
N CYS A 37 4.38 -6.47 -1.68
CA CYS A 37 4.67 -7.76 -2.31
C CYS A 37 4.48 -7.73 -3.83
N TYR A 38 3.41 -7.08 -4.31
CA TYR A 38 3.19 -6.86 -5.74
C TYR A 38 4.24 -5.90 -6.35
N TYR A 39 4.68 -4.89 -5.60
CA TYR A 39 5.69 -3.91 -6.05
C TYR A 39 7.08 -4.55 -6.21
N HIS A 40 7.48 -5.39 -5.26
CA HIS A 40 8.79 -6.05 -5.26
C HIS A 40 8.82 -7.40 -5.99
N GLY A 41 7.66 -7.98 -6.30
CA GLY A 41 7.56 -9.30 -6.92
C GLY A 41 8.08 -10.44 -6.03
N ARG A 42 7.96 -10.31 -4.71
CA ARG A 42 8.63 -11.20 -3.74
C ARG A 42 7.90 -12.52 -3.51
N LEU A 43 6.57 -12.47 -3.50
CA LEU A 43 5.67 -13.64 -3.33
C LEU A 43 4.74 -13.84 -4.53
N VAL A 44 4.64 -12.83 -5.41
CA VAL A 44 3.76 -12.76 -6.57
C VAL A 44 4.54 -12.19 -7.74
N ASP A 45 4.06 -12.38 -8.98
CA ASP A 45 4.59 -11.65 -10.13
C ASP A 45 4.51 -10.14 -9.89
N LYS A 46 5.55 -9.43 -10.33
CA LYS A 46 5.65 -7.98 -10.14
C LYS A 46 4.55 -7.28 -10.92
N ASP A 47 3.58 -6.72 -10.20
CA ASP A 47 2.47 -5.98 -10.77
C ASP A 47 2.31 -4.63 -10.04
N PHE A 48 2.82 -3.58 -10.66
CA PHE A 48 2.72 -2.24 -10.10
C PHE A 48 1.28 -1.74 -10.04
N ALA A 49 0.40 -2.14 -10.97
CA ALA A 49 -0.97 -1.69 -11.00
C ALA A 49 -1.75 -2.26 -9.81
N GLU A 50 -1.53 -3.54 -9.51
CA GLU A 50 -2.13 -4.18 -8.35
C GLU A 50 -1.53 -3.64 -7.04
N ALA A 51 -0.22 -3.41 -7.00
CA ALA A 51 0.44 -2.77 -5.87
C ALA A 51 -0.20 -1.42 -5.51
N VAL A 52 -0.43 -0.57 -6.51
CA VAL A 52 -1.05 0.75 -6.33
C VAL A 52 -2.49 0.64 -5.83
N LYS A 53 -3.28 -0.35 -6.28
CA LYS A 53 -4.63 -0.57 -5.72
C LYS A 53 -4.60 -0.84 -4.23
N TRP A 54 -3.65 -1.66 -3.77
CA TRP A 54 -3.49 -2.00 -2.36
C TRP A 54 -2.97 -0.82 -1.53
N PHE A 55 -1.95 -0.10 -2.02
CA PHE A 55 -1.48 1.15 -1.41
C PHE A 55 -2.60 2.18 -1.31
N ARG A 56 -3.49 2.28 -2.30
CA ARG A 56 -4.63 3.20 -2.24
C ARG A 56 -5.61 2.84 -1.13
N LYS A 57 -5.86 1.55 -0.88
CA LYS A 57 -6.73 1.12 0.23
C LYS A 57 -6.09 1.47 1.59
N ALA A 58 -4.80 1.20 1.76
CA ALA A 58 -4.07 1.56 2.98
C ALA A 58 -4.03 3.10 3.17
N ALA A 59 -3.79 3.84 2.10
CA ALA A 59 -3.76 5.30 2.10
C ALA A 59 -5.10 5.93 2.50
N LYS A 60 -6.23 5.30 2.16
CA LYS A 60 -7.58 5.72 2.60
C LYS A 60 -7.79 5.55 4.10
N GLN A 61 -7.03 4.67 4.75
CA GLN A 61 -7.05 4.48 6.21
C GLN A 61 -6.06 5.41 6.93
N ASN A 62 -5.63 6.50 6.28
CA ASN A 62 -4.62 7.42 6.79
C ASN A 62 -3.25 6.78 7.08
N PHE A 63 -2.92 5.68 6.40
CA PHE A 63 -1.59 5.10 6.49
C PHE A 63 -0.60 5.96 5.70
N THR A 64 0.16 6.78 6.43
CA THR A 64 1.14 7.74 5.90
C THR A 64 2.11 7.10 4.91
N GLU A 65 2.65 5.93 5.23
CA GLU A 65 3.62 5.24 4.38
C GLU A 65 3.01 4.87 3.03
N ALA A 66 1.75 4.39 3.03
CA ALA A 66 1.05 4.06 1.79
C ALA A 66 0.74 5.30 0.96
N GLN A 67 0.36 6.42 1.60
CA GLN A 67 0.13 7.70 0.91
C GLN A 67 1.43 8.20 0.24
N PHE A 68 2.57 8.06 0.93
CA PHE A 68 3.87 8.44 0.38
C PHE A 68 4.26 7.59 -0.84
N ILE A 69 4.12 6.27 -0.76
CA ILE A 69 4.42 5.39 -1.89
C ILE A 69 3.44 5.62 -3.04
N LEU A 70 2.16 5.85 -2.77
CA LEU A 70 1.17 6.18 -3.80
C LEU A 70 1.56 7.46 -4.55
N GLY A 71 2.00 8.49 -3.82
CA GLY A 71 2.50 9.72 -4.41
C GLY A 71 3.72 9.50 -5.31
N ARG A 72 4.65 8.62 -4.90
CA ARG A 72 5.79 8.23 -5.76
C ARG A 72 5.33 7.46 -7.01
N CYS A 73 4.38 6.54 -6.89
CA CYS A 73 3.84 5.80 -8.02
C CYS A 73 3.23 6.73 -9.07
N TYR A 74 2.45 7.74 -8.67
CA TYR A 74 1.92 8.76 -9.58
C TYR A 74 3.02 9.66 -10.16
N ALA A 75 4.07 10.00 -9.40
CA ALA A 75 5.17 10.83 -9.90
C ALA A 75 6.01 10.10 -10.96
N ASN A 76 6.20 8.80 -10.78
CA ASN A 76 7.01 7.96 -11.66
C ASN A 76 6.20 7.31 -12.80
N GLY A 77 4.88 7.20 -12.65
CA GLY A 77 4.03 6.41 -13.55
C GLY A 77 4.13 4.90 -13.33
N GLU A 78 4.39 4.46 -12.09
CA GLU A 78 4.57 3.04 -11.75
C GLU A 78 3.20 2.43 -11.41
N GLY A 79 2.64 1.65 -12.32
CA GLY A 79 1.34 0.98 -12.13
C GLY A 79 0.11 1.88 -12.28
N VAL A 80 0.32 3.19 -12.45
CA VAL A 80 -0.69 4.19 -12.74
C VAL A 80 -0.17 5.19 -13.77
N ALA A 81 -1.09 5.88 -14.44
CA ALA A 81 -0.73 6.99 -15.29
C ALA A 81 0.02 8.05 -14.49
N LYS A 82 1.11 8.55 -15.06
CA LYS A 82 1.92 9.59 -14.43
C LYS A 82 1.08 10.85 -14.27
N ASP A 83 0.91 11.26 -13.02
CA ASP A 83 0.14 12.45 -12.66
C ASP A 83 0.87 13.18 -11.54
N LYS A 84 1.50 14.30 -11.87
CA LYS A 84 2.23 15.10 -10.89
C LYS A 84 1.30 15.75 -9.88
N THR A 85 0.09 16.13 -10.29
CA THR A 85 -0.88 16.79 -9.42
C THR A 85 -1.40 15.83 -8.35
N GLU A 86 -1.77 14.61 -8.75
CA GLU A 86 -2.15 13.58 -7.77
C GLU A 86 -0.95 13.16 -6.91
N ALA A 87 0.27 13.06 -7.47
CA ALA A 87 1.46 12.77 -6.69
C ALA A 87 1.71 13.76 -5.55
N GLU A 88 1.64 15.06 -5.86
CA GLU A 88 1.81 16.14 -4.88
C GLU A 88 0.71 16.11 -3.82
N LYS A 89 -0.53 15.84 -4.23
CA LYS A 89 -1.67 15.71 -3.32
C LYS A 89 -1.49 14.58 -2.31
N TRP A 90 -1.10 13.39 -2.76
CA TRP A 90 -0.85 12.25 -1.86
C TRP A 90 0.34 12.50 -0.94
N LYS A 91 1.41 13.12 -1.44
CA LYS A 91 2.57 13.50 -0.63
C LYS A 91 2.22 14.56 0.41
N TYR A 92 1.38 15.53 0.06
CA TYR A 92 0.85 16.52 0.99
C TYR A 92 0.00 15.86 2.08
N LEU A 93 -0.92 14.96 1.71
CA LEU A 93 -1.73 14.20 2.67
C LEU A 93 -0.86 13.39 3.63
N ALA A 94 0.16 12.68 3.12
CA ALA A 94 1.11 11.96 3.96
C ALA A 94 1.77 12.90 4.97
N ASN A 95 2.30 14.03 4.52
CA ASN A 95 2.99 14.99 5.38
C ASN A 95 2.08 15.68 6.41
N ASN A 96 0.77 15.83 6.13
CA ASN A 96 -0.17 16.40 7.09
C ASN A 96 -0.64 15.36 8.12
N ASN A 97 -0.89 14.12 7.70
CA ASN A 97 -1.21 13.02 8.61
C ASN A 97 -0.04 12.73 9.58
N SER A 98 1.21 12.85 9.14
CA SER A 98 2.39 12.77 10.03
C SER A 98 2.48 13.92 11.05
N ARG A 99 1.80 15.05 10.76
CA ARG A 99 1.85 16.29 11.55
C ARG A 99 0.63 16.45 12.46
N GLU A 100 -0.31 15.52 12.44
CA GLU A 100 -1.29 15.34 13.52
C GLU A 100 -0.63 14.68 14.74
N THR A 101 0.50 15.23 15.21
CA THR A 101 0.70 15.31 16.64
C THR A 101 -0.14 16.50 17.10
N PRO A 102 -1.19 16.32 17.93
CA PRO A 102 -1.94 17.44 18.46
C PRO A 102 -1.05 18.14 19.49
N ASN A 103 -0.10 18.95 19.05
CA ASN A 103 0.47 20.00 19.89
C ASN A 103 -0.09 21.35 19.43
N ARG A 104 -1.41 21.47 19.58
CA ARG A 104 -2.06 22.77 19.71
C ARG A 104 -2.38 22.97 21.18
N SER A 105 -1.33 23.26 21.95
CA SER A 105 -1.48 23.91 23.25
C SER A 105 -0.74 25.24 23.16
N ILE A 106 -1.58 26.26 22.97
CA ILE A 106 -1.46 27.65 23.44
C ILE A 106 -0.44 27.89 24.55
#